data_AF-U1P8K1-F1
#
_entry.id   AF-U1P8K1-F1
#
_cell.length_a   1.000
_cell.length_b   1.000
_cell.length_c   1.000
_cell.angle_alpha   90.00
_cell.angle_beta   90.00
_cell.angle_gamma   90.00
#
_symmetry.space_group_name_H-M   'P 1'
#
loop_
_entity.id
_entity.type
_entity.pdbx_description
1 polymer ?
#
loop_
_entity_poly.entity_id
_entity_poly.type
_entity_poly.pdbx_seq_one_letter_code
_entity_poly.pdbx_strand_id
1 'polypeptide(L)'
;MSSSGSTYGDIHRYEPARESTAAAIAIVLLTVIEVVFVFLFVFALVSGWAGTEFGNMFVGAILGLILLDLAFILALYRKEFLPDVMIVKKRRRKWEDLYIDSDDVDGNTIAGGEKVWDTLKRAVYPYYKQ
;
A
#
# COMPACT_ATOMS: atom_id res chain seq x y z
N MET A 1 -9.01 2.00 31.83
CA MET A 1 -8.87 0.68 31.19
C MET A 1 -7.39 0.33 31.15
N SER A 2 -6.97 -0.71 31.85
CA SER A 2 -5.58 -1.13 31.98
C SER A 2 -5.20 -2.11 30.86
N SER A 3 -4.30 -1.70 29.96
CA SER A 3 -3.75 -2.55 28.91
C SER A 3 -2.57 -3.37 29.44
N SER A 4 -2.85 -4.51 30.08
CA SER A 4 -1.84 -5.46 30.54
C SER A 4 -1.70 -6.67 29.59
N GLY A 5 -1.62 -6.41 28.28
CA GLY A 5 -1.34 -7.44 27.28
C GLY A 5 -1.73 -7.01 25.86
N SER A 6 -0.86 -6.27 25.16
CA SER A 6 -1.11 -5.95 23.75
C SER A 6 -0.98 -7.22 22.90
N THR A 7 -2.08 -7.68 22.34
CA THR A 7 -2.10 -8.80 21.41
C THR A 7 -1.61 -8.34 20.03
N TYR A 8 -1.14 -9.30 19.22
CA TYR A 8 -0.75 -9.02 17.86
C TYR A 8 -1.91 -8.42 17.04
N GLY A 9 -1.68 -7.28 16.37
CA GLY A 9 -2.70 -6.55 15.62
C GLY A 9 -3.49 -5.50 16.43
N ASP A 10 -3.10 -5.27 17.68
CA ASP A 10 -3.73 -4.25 18.54
C ASP A 10 -3.31 -2.82 18.15
N ILE A 11 -4.20 -1.86 18.39
CA ILE A 11 -4.00 -0.45 18.03
C ILE A 11 -3.29 0.23 19.19
N HIS A 12 -2.03 0.64 18.98
CA HIS A 12 -1.19 1.15 20.07
C HIS A 12 -1.50 2.60 20.43
N ARG A 13 -1.90 3.39 19.44
CA ARG A 13 -2.22 4.80 19.65
C ARG A 13 -3.16 5.30 18.56
N TYR A 14 -4.23 5.92 19.00
CA TYR A 14 -5.03 6.82 18.17
C TYR A 14 -4.49 8.22 18.38
N GLU A 15 -4.03 8.87 17.31
CA GLU A 15 -3.85 10.31 17.35
C GLU A 15 -5.17 10.97 16.93
N PRO A 16 -5.78 11.77 17.82
CA PRO A 16 -7.04 12.43 17.48
C PRO A 16 -6.83 13.39 16.30
N ALA A 17 -7.88 13.52 15.47
CA ALA A 17 -7.86 14.44 14.34
C ALA A 17 -7.63 15.89 14.83
N ARG A 18 -6.96 16.69 14.00
CA ARG A 18 -6.66 18.09 14.34
C ARG A 18 -7.90 19.00 14.26
N GLU A 19 -8.95 18.55 13.57
CA GLU A 19 -10.24 19.23 13.42
C GLU A 19 -10.11 20.72 13.05
N SER A 20 -9.31 21.01 12.02
CA SER A 20 -9.04 22.39 11.59
C SER A 20 -10.27 23.02 10.93
N THR A 21 -10.78 24.10 11.53
CA THR A 21 -11.86 24.92 10.93
C THR A 21 -11.44 25.52 9.59
N ALA A 22 -10.16 25.88 9.43
CA ALA A 22 -9.65 26.40 8.17
C ALA A 22 -9.73 25.37 7.04
N ALA A 23 -9.44 24.09 7.35
CA ALA A 23 -9.58 23.01 6.37
C ALA A 23 -11.05 22.74 6.02
N ALA A 24 -11.96 22.82 6.99
CA ALA A 24 -13.40 22.73 6.71
C ALA A 24 -13.86 23.82 5.73
N ILE A 25 -13.46 25.08 5.97
CA ILE A 25 -13.79 26.20 5.09
C ILE A 25 -13.18 25.99 3.70
N ALA A 26 -11.93 25.55 3.62
CA ALA A 26 -11.27 25.26 2.36
C ALA A 26 -12.02 24.17 1.56
N ILE A 27 -12.41 23.07 2.21
CA ILE A 27 -13.21 22.01 1.58
C ILE A 27 -14.53 22.57 1.04
N VAL A 28 -15.25 23.37 1.84
CA VAL A 28 -16.50 24.00 1.39
C VAL A 28 -16.28 24.87 0.15
N LEU A 29 -15.25 25.71 0.15
CA LEU A 29 -14.94 26.56 -1.02
C LEU A 29 -14.58 25.73 -2.25
N LEU A 30 -13.75 24.69 -2.10
CA LEU A 30 -13.43 23.77 -3.18
C LEU A 30 -14.69 23.07 -3.69
N THR A 31 -15.61 22.63 -2.81
CA THR A 31 -16.87 22.01 -3.28
C THR A 31 -17.76 22.96 -4.09
N VAL A 32 -17.75 24.26 -3.79
CA VAL A 32 -18.47 25.25 -4.63
C VAL A 32 -17.83 25.34 -6.01
N ILE A 33 -16.50 25.37 -6.07
CA ILE A 33 -15.72 25.38 -7.32
C ILE A 33 -15.99 24.09 -8.13
N GLU A 34 -15.97 22.93 -7.47
CA GLU A 34 -16.28 21.63 -8.06
C GLU A 34 -17.68 21.64 -8.71
N VAL A 35 -18.70 22.14 -8.02
CA VAL A 35 -20.05 22.26 -8.58
C VAL A 35 -20.06 23.13 -9.84
N VAL A 36 -19.30 24.23 -9.85
CA VAL A 36 -19.17 25.09 -11.03
C VAL A 36 -18.48 24.36 -12.19
N PHE A 37 -17.38 23.63 -11.93
CA PHE A 37 -16.68 22.88 -12.97
C PHE A 37 -17.53 21.73 -13.51
N VAL A 38 -18.21 20.97 -12.66
CA VAL A 38 -19.12 19.90 -13.08
C VAL A 38 -20.28 20.47 -13.89
N PHE A 39 -20.87 21.59 -13.46
CA PHE A 39 -21.90 22.26 -14.24
C PHE A 39 -21.40 22.69 -15.61
N LEU A 40 -20.23 23.35 -15.68
CA LEU A 40 -19.61 23.78 -16.93
C LEU A 40 -19.30 22.58 -17.84
N PHE A 41 -18.79 21.49 -17.29
CA PHE A 41 -18.49 20.27 -18.01
C PHE A 41 -19.75 19.65 -18.64
N VAL A 42 -20.81 19.50 -17.85
CA VAL A 42 -22.11 18.99 -18.34
C VAL A 42 -22.70 19.93 -19.39
N PHE A 43 -22.65 21.24 -19.15
CA PHE A 43 -23.11 22.24 -20.11
C PHE A 43 -22.34 22.16 -21.43
N ALA A 44 -21.00 22.03 -21.39
CA ALA A 44 -20.16 21.92 -22.57
C ALA A 44 -20.46 20.64 -23.37
N LEU A 45 -20.72 19.52 -22.69
CA LEU A 45 -21.12 18.27 -23.34
C LEU A 45 -22.49 18.38 -24.02
N VAL A 46 -23.49 18.91 -23.32
CA VAL A 46 -24.85 19.11 -23.86
C VAL A 46 -24.85 20.10 -25.03
N SER A 47 -24.02 21.13 -24.94
CA SER A 47 -23.84 22.13 -26.01
C SER A 47 -22.99 21.63 -27.18
N GLY A 48 -22.50 20.40 -27.14
CA GLY A 48 -21.75 19.78 -28.24
C GLY A 48 -20.31 20.30 -28.41
N TRP A 49 -19.72 20.93 -27.40
CA TRP A 49 -18.37 21.51 -27.51
C TRP A 49 -17.31 20.45 -27.80
N ALA A 50 -17.50 19.21 -27.33
CA ALA A 50 -16.60 18.09 -27.58
C ALA A 50 -16.60 17.58 -29.04
N GLY A 51 -17.44 18.13 -29.95
CA GLY A 51 -17.51 17.71 -31.34
C GLY A 51 -16.35 18.17 -32.23
N THR A 52 -15.53 19.11 -31.75
CA THR A 52 -14.32 19.59 -32.46
C THR A 52 -13.07 19.13 -31.73
N GLU A 53 -11.94 19.03 -32.44
CA GLU A 53 -10.66 18.61 -31.85
C GLU A 53 -10.25 19.50 -30.66
N PHE A 54 -10.26 20.82 -30.85
CA PHE A 54 -9.95 21.78 -29.79
C PHE A 54 -10.95 21.74 -28.64
N GLY A 55 -12.25 21.61 -28.94
CA GLY A 55 -13.29 21.55 -27.92
C GLY A 55 -13.22 20.26 -27.10
N ASN A 56 -12.85 19.14 -27.70
CA ASN A 56 -12.63 17.88 -26.99
C ASN A 56 -11.44 17.98 -26.02
N MET A 57 -10.32 18.60 -26.45
CA MET A 57 -9.19 18.87 -25.55
C MET A 57 -9.57 19.78 -24.38
N PHE A 58 -10.37 20.81 -24.64
CA PHE A 58 -10.84 21.74 -23.60
C PHE A 58 -11.76 21.05 -22.58
N VAL A 59 -12.73 20.27 -23.04
CA VAL A 59 -13.63 19.48 -22.17
C VAL A 59 -12.84 18.44 -21.36
N GLY A 60 -11.84 17.80 -21.99
CA GLY A 60 -10.91 16.91 -21.29
C GLY A 60 -10.07 17.62 -20.23
N ALA A 61 -9.63 18.85 -20.48
CA ALA A 61 -8.92 19.66 -19.49
C ALA A 61 -9.83 20.01 -18.30
N ILE A 62 -11.09 20.37 -18.55
CA ILE A 62 -12.08 20.59 -17.48
C ILE A 62 -12.27 19.31 -16.65
N LEU A 63 -12.40 18.15 -17.29
CA LEU A 63 -12.49 16.87 -16.58
C LEU A 63 -11.26 16.61 -15.69
N GLY A 64 -10.07 16.93 -16.20
CA GLY A 64 -8.83 16.84 -15.43
C GLY A 64 -8.85 17.77 -14.21
N LEU A 65 -9.35 18.99 -14.35
CA LEU A 65 -9.48 19.94 -13.24
C LEU A 65 -10.48 19.47 -12.18
N ILE A 66 -11.61 18.88 -12.58
CA ILE A 66 -12.60 18.27 -11.67
C ILE A 66 -11.92 17.18 -10.82
N LEU A 67 -11.22 16.24 -11.46
CA LEU A 67 -10.55 15.15 -10.73
C LEU A 67 -9.43 15.67 -9.83
N LEU A 68 -8.72 16.70 -10.25
CA LEU A 68 -7.68 17.35 -9.45
C LEU A 68 -8.27 18.04 -8.23
N ASP A 69 -9.36 18.81 -8.40
CA ASP A 69 -10.05 19.49 -7.30
C ASP A 69 -10.60 18.49 -6.28
N LEU A 70 -11.25 17.42 -6.76
CA LEU A 70 -11.69 16.30 -5.94
C LEU A 70 -10.53 15.66 -5.15
N ALA A 71 -9.38 15.48 -5.79
CA ALA A 71 -8.20 14.96 -5.11
C ALA A 71 -7.71 15.89 -3.99
N PHE A 72 -7.77 17.21 -4.19
CA PHE A 72 -7.45 18.19 -3.14
C PHE A 72 -8.43 18.13 -1.97
N ILE A 73 -9.74 18.02 -2.24
CA ILE A 73 -10.76 17.86 -1.20
C ILE A 73 -10.48 16.61 -0.37
N LEU A 74 -10.24 15.46 -1.01
CA LEU A 74 -9.96 14.20 -0.34
C LEU A 74 -8.63 14.25 0.43
N ALA A 75 -7.61 14.90 -0.12
CA ALA A 75 -6.32 15.04 0.55
C ALA A 75 -6.43 15.91 1.82
N LEU A 76 -7.16 17.02 1.76
CA LEU A 76 -7.45 17.86 2.93
C LEU A 76 -8.29 17.10 3.96
N TYR A 77 -9.31 16.37 3.52
CA TYR A 77 -10.11 15.55 4.41
C TYR A 77 -9.27 14.50 5.14
N ARG A 78 -8.40 13.80 4.39
CA ARG A 78 -7.48 12.80 4.95
C ARG A 78 -6.48 13.39 5.92
N LYS A 79 -5.93 14.56 5.61
CA LYS A 79 -4.88 15.15 6.43
C LYS A 79 -5.43 15.74 7.74
N GLU A 80 -6.63 16.31 7.72
CA GLU A 80 -7.14 17.07 8.86
C GLU A 80 -8.24 16.37 9.67
N PHE A 81 -9.04 15.47 9.07
CA PHE A 81 -10.19 14.84 9.72
C PHE A 81 -10.08 13.34 9.94
N LEU A 82 -9.24 12.63 9.18
CA LEU A 82 -9.02 11.21 9.42
C LEU A 82 -8.06 11.02 10.61
N PRO A 83 -8.45 10.23 11.64
CA PRO A 83 -7.57 9.92 12.75
C PRO A 83 -6.43 9.01 12.26
N ASP A 84 -5.21 9.28 12.71
CA ASP A 84 -4.07 8.42 12.41
C ASP A 84 -3.99 7.29 13.44
N VAL A 85 -3.80 6.06 12.95
CA VAL A 85 -3.81 4.85 13.77
C VAL A 85 -2.51 4.10 13.63
N MET A 86 -1.77 4.03 14.74
CA MET A 86 -0.54 3.25 14.79
C MET A 86 -0.88 1.81 15.13
N ILE A 87 -0.93 0.97 14.10
CA ILE A 87 -1.13 -0.48 14.22
C ILE A 87 0.23 -1.17 14.20
N VAL A 88 0.54 -1.96 15.23
CA VAL A 88 1.75 -2.78 15.19
C VAL A 88 1.48 -4.02 14.35
N LYS A 89 2.17 -4.10 13.21
CA LYS A 89 2.25 -5.29 12.37
C LYS A 89 3.57 -6.01 12.64
N LYS A 90 3.49 -7.32 12.81
CA LYS A 90 4.62 -8.22 13.05
C LYS A 90 5.09 -8.60 11.66
N ARG A 91 6.32 -8.25 11.36
CA ARG A 91 6.99 -8.75 10.16
C ARG A 91 7.12 -10.27 10.30
N ARG A 92 6.66 -11.04 9.30
CA ARG A 92 6.99 -12.48 9.22
C ARG A 92 8.50 -12.64 9.23
N ARG A 93 9.02 -13.65 9.92
CA ARG A 93 10.47 -13.90 9.92
C ARG A 93 10.85 -14.43 8.53
N LYS A 94 11.94 -13.95 7.94
CA LYS A 94 12.33 -14.27 6.54
C LYS A 94 12.48 -15.80 6.29
N TRP A 95 12.69 -16.57 7.36
CA TRP A 95 12.81 -18.03 7.34
C TRP A 95 11.46 -18.76 7.22
N GLU A 96 10.36 -18.16 7.70
CA GLU A 96 9.00 -18.78 7.68
C GLU A 96 8.36 -18.81 6.28
N ASP A 97 8.84 -17.97 5.34
CA ASP A 97 8.41 -18.02 3.93
C ASP A 97 9.34 -18.90 3.07
N LEU A 98 10.50 -19.33 3.59
CA LEU A 98 11.49 -20.13 2.86
C LEU A 98 11.48 -21.62 3.27
N TYR A 99 11.09 -21.91 4.51
CA TYR A 99 11.17 -23.23 5.13
C TYR A 99 9.83 -23.60 5.75
N ILE A 100 9.42 -24.86 5.58
CA ILE A 100 8.14 -25.38 6.07
C ILE A 100 8.22 -25.66 7.58
N ASP A 101 9.42 -25.90 8.11
CA ASP A 101 9.66 -26.23 9.53
C ASP A 101 10.88 -25.49 10.11
N SER A 102 10.92 -25.32 11.44
CA SER A 102 12.00 -24.57 12.13
C SER A 102 13.37 -25.23 12.04
N ASP A 103 13.40 -26.52 11.72
CA ASP A 103 14.59 -27.35 11.73
C ASP A 103 15.39 -27.23 10.41
N ASP A 104 14.81 -26.62 9.37
CA ASP A 104 15.46 -26.40 8.07
C ASP A 104 16.34 -25.13 8.03
N VAL A 105 16.43 -24.38 9.15
CA VAL A 105 17.12 -23.08 9.24
C VAL A 105 18.63 -23.17 8.94
N ASP A 106 19.26 -24.30 9.29
CA ASP A 106 20.68 -24.53 9.02
C ASP A 106 20.94 -25.05 7.59
N GLY A 107 19.88 -25.21 6.80
CA GLY A 107 19.90 -25.89 5.51
C GLY A 107 20.17 -27.38 5.69
N ASN A 108 19.66 -28.19 4.76
CA ASN A 108 20.14 -29.56 4.64
C ASN A 108 21.59 -29.49 4.16
N THR A 109 22.55 -29.46 5.08
CA THR A 109 23.92 -29.86 4.75
C THR A 109 23.78 -31.26 4.19
N ILE A 110 24.00 -31.40 2.88
CA ILE A 110 24.22 -32.70 2.27
C ILE A 110 25.47 -33.22 2.97
N ALA A 111 25.24 -33.92 4.08
CA ALA A 111 26.12 -34.86 4.73
C ALA A 111 27.58 -34.37 4.80
N GLY A 112 27.97 -33.82 5.97
CA GLY A 112 29.33 -33.37 6.29
C GLY A 112 30.43 -34.20 5.61
N GLY A 113 31.46 -33.49 5.12
CA GLY A 113 32.40 -33.92 4.06
C GLY A 113 32.96 -35.34 4.09
N GLU A 114 32.92 -36.05 5.22
CA GLU A 114 33.19 -37.49 5.29
C GLU A 114 32.23 -38.33 4.44
N LYS A 115 30.92 -38.06 4.47
CA LYS A 115 29.94 -38.86 3.70
C LYS A 115 30.06 -38.64 2.18
N VAL A 116 30.45 -37.43 1.76
CA VAL A 116 30.76 -37.12 0.35
C VAL A 116 32.07 -37.79 -0.08
N TRP A 117 33.09 -37.74 0.77
CA TRP A 117 34.36 -38.41 0.51
C TRP A 117 34.23 -39.93 0.46
N ASP A 118 33.41 -40.54 1.31
CA ASP A 118 33.16 -41.98 1.28
C ASP A 118 32.36 -42.39 0.05
N THR A 119 31.40 -41.57 -0.38
CA THR A 119 30.66 -41.80 -1.62
C THR A 119 31.59 -41.71 -2.83
N LEU A 120 32.51 -40.72 -2.85
CA LEU A 120 33.50 -40.57 -3.92
C LEU A 120 34.52 -41.73 -3.93
N LYS A 121 35.05 -42.10 -2.76
CA LYS A 121 35.98 -43.24 -2.62
C LYS A 121 35.33 -44.55 -3.09
N ARG A 122 34.06 -44.77 -2.77
CA ARG A 122 33.31 -45.95 -3.23
C ARG A 122 33.05 -45.92 -4.73
N ALA A 123 32.80 -44.75 -5.32
CA ALA A 123 32.59 -44.61 -6.75
C ALA A 123 33.88 -44.81 -7.57
N VAL A 124 35.02 -44.39 -7.04
CA VAL A 124 36.34 -44.49 -7.71
C VAL A 124 37.02 -45.85 -7.44
N TYR A 125 36.82 -46.45 -6.27
CA TYR A 125 37.49 -47.69 -5.87
C TYR A 125 36.49 -48.72 -5.29
N PRO A 126 36.03 -49.70 -6.09
CA PRO A 126 34.99 -50.64 -5.70
C PRO A 126 35.36 -51.62 -4.57
N TYR A 127 36.65 -51.74 -4.22
CA TYR A 127 37.15 -52.71 -3.24
C TYR A 127 37.41 -52.13 -1.85
N TYR A 128 36.89 -50.93 -1.54
CA TYR A 128 37.01 -50.37 -0.20
C TYR A 128 36.20 -51.22 0.81
N LYS A 129 36.90 -52.03 1.62
CA LYS A 129 36.34 -52.77 2.75
C LYS A 129 36.57 -51.97 4.03
N GLN A 130 35.58 -52.05 4.93
CA GLN A 130 35.46 -51.34 6.20
C GLN A 130 36.72 -51.37 7.05
#